data_AF-A0A7C4EF20-F1
#
_entry.id   AF-A0A7C4EF20-F1
#
_cell.length_a   1.000
_cell.length_b   1.000
_cell.length_c   1.000
_cell.angle_alpha   90.00
_cell.angle_beta   90.00
_cell.angle_gamma   90.00
#
_symmetry.space_group_name_H-M   'P 1'
#
loop_
_entity.id
_entity.type
_entity.pdbx_description
1 polymer ?
#
loop_
_entity_poly.entity_id
_entity_poly.type
_entity_poly.pdbx_seq_one_letter_code
_entity_poly.pdbx_strand_id
1 'polypeptide(L)'
;MLKAAVVAMALGAITWGAAAGAYQYAVPGKTADGKDLTAYLWVPPQADRIRGVLVGGMATSVEPVLCDDPVIRKACADEKLAIVYFAPHIDPLFGRDKGNPQEQLQQALNDLAELSGYREIAVAPLFPFGHSISTVYASRLATLMPDRCFGVLLHKGGIAVPTGQQAGALAGVPILAIKGQFEEFGPGPNGVLRDFEDRQAAWKTMRDTLLRLRAADPRHLLSLWVEPGATHFAWADYEAPVVAMFIRACAQNRIPDWPADAREPVQCLAIDPAKGQTQKAPGDDAQGDLWHLNGELARAIEASHAQMNRKPQFVTFADPATKKPILPGHDLRLKLTPRWTGPDTFKAAAVFLDSPPAKYPPVEGQVGHADGPVEINIYGGQLERVSADEFRVKLDPRRRMEGNLLAVHRGDATYRYAEQAAIVSIPRKLTAGKPQTIAFPPAGPLRLGGGAVKLAATSDSGLPVRYYVESGPAQIDGDELKVVDVPAKAKFPMKITLVAYQYGSAVEPLVQSAEPVRQEIVLER
;
A
#
# COMPACT_ATOMS: atom_id res chain seq x y z
N MET A 1 -8.99 6.16 -46.41
CA MET A 1 -7.63 6.34 -45.84
C MET A 1 -7.75 7.17 -44.57
N LEU A 2 -7.75 6.54 -43.40
CA LEU A 2 -7.38 7.17 -42.12
C LEU A 2 -7.06 6.00 -41.19
N LYS A 3 -5.77 5.78 -40.93
CA LYS A 3 -5.29 4.68 -40.09
C LYS A 3 -5.53 5.05 -38.62
N ALA A 4 -6.26 4.21 -37.90
CA ALA A 4 -6.34 4.27 -36.45
C ALA A 4 -4.96 3.95 -35.87
N ALA A 5 -4.36 4.92 -35.16
CA ALA A 5 -3.12 4.72 -34.43
C ALA A 5 -3.44 3.94 -33.14
N VAL A 6 -3.10 2.66 -33.14
CA VAL A 6 -3.03 1.84 -31.92
C VAL A 6 -1.84 2.35 -31.12
N VAL A 7 -2.10 3.02 -29.99
CA VAL A 7 -1.06 3.35 -29.01
C VAL A 7 -0.72 2.04 -28.28
N ALA A 8 0.30 1.34 -28.75
CA ALA A 8 0.93 0.27 -28.01
C ALA A 8 1.71 0.89 -26.85
N MET A 9 1.20 0.75 -25.62
CA MET A 9 2.00 1.01 -24.43
C MET A 9 3.11 -0.04 -24.35
N ALA A 10 4.29 0.30 -24.86
CA ALA A 10 5.51 -0.45 -24.60
C ALA A 10 5.86 -0.30 -23.11
N LEU A 11 5.40 -1.23 -22.29
CA LEU A 11 5.85 -1.41 -20.92
C LEU A 11 7.25 -2.01 -20.96
N GLY A 12 8.26 -1.14 -21.11
CA GLY A 12 9.64 -1.52 -20.86
C GLY A 12 9.79 -2.06 -19.44
N ALA A 13 10.61 -3.09 -19.28
CA ALA A 13 11.01 -3.61 -17.98
C ALA A 13 11.76 -2.51 -17.22
N ILE A 14 11.05 -1.70 -16.45
CA ILE A 14 11.65 -0.81 -15.48
C ILE A 14 11.91 -1.70 -14.26
N THR A 15 13.18 -1.98 -14.01
CA THR A 15 13.63 -2.50 -12.72
C THR A 15 13.49 -1.37 -11.70
N TRP A 16 12.35 -1.31 -11.00
CA TRP A 16 12.15 -0.35 -9.92
C TRP A 16 12.82 -0.87 -8.64
N GLY A 17 13.95 -0.26 -8.30
CA GLY A 17 14.26 0.09 -6.92
C GLY A 17 13.94 1.57 -6.74
N ALA A 18 12.65 1.94 -6.74
CA ALA A 18 12.30 3.30 -6.34
C ALA A 18 12.70 3.46 -4.86
N ALA A 19 13.56 4.45 -4.60
CA ALA A 19 13.82 4.92 -3.27
C ALA A 19 12.50 5.26 -2.58
N ALA A 20 12.21 4.63 -1.43
CA ALA A 20 11.08 5.05 -0.61
C ALA A 20 11.29 6.52 -0.22
N GLY A 21 10.31 7.38 -0.54
CA GLY A 21 10.35 8.79 -0.16
C GLY A 21 10.52 8.97 1.35
N ALA A 22 11.28 9.99 1.75
CA ALA A 22 11.55 10.22 3.17
C ALA A 22 10.29 10.77 3.87
N TYR A 23 9.87 10.18 4.98
CA TYR A 23 8.86 10.81 5.84
C TYR A 23 9.56 11.83 6.72
N GLN A 24 9.35 13.11 6.42
CA GLN A 24 10.14 14.19 7.01
C GLN A 24 9.83 14.41 8.49
N TYR A 25 8.65 13.97 8.94
CA TYR A 25 8.21 14.15 10.32
C TYR A 25 7.58 12.87 10.84
N ALA A 26 7.71 12.66 12.15
CA ALA A 26 7.06 11.60 12.89
C ALA A 26 6.70 12.11 14.28
N VAL A 27 5.49 11.79 14.74
CA VAL A 27 5.06 12.03 16.13
C VAL A 27 4.66 10.72 16.79
N PRO A 28 5.04 10.50 18.05
CA PRO A 28 4.56 9.34 18.80
C PRO A 28 3.06 9.50 19.07
N GLY A 29 2.36 8.38 19.13
CA GLY A 29 0.96 8.33 19.50
C GLY A 29 0.62 7.04 20.23
N LYS A 30 -0.64 6.94 20.64
CA LYS A 30 -1.20 5.73 21.25
C LYS A 30 -2.44 5.31 20.50
N THR A 31 -2.61 4.01 20.30
CA THR A 31 -3.90 3.44 19.92
C THR A 31 -4.90 3.58 21.07
N ALA A 32 -6.18 3.36 20.80
CA ALA A 32 -7.23 3.46 21.81
C ALA A 32 -7.06 2.45 22.97
N ASP A 33 -6.42 1.31 22.70
CA ASP A 33 -6.02 0.31 23.71
C ASP A 33 -4.63 0.55 24.33
N GLY A 34 -4.02 1.72 24.12
CA GLY A 34 -2.80 2.17 24.79
C GLY A 34 -1.48 1.64 24.23
N LYS A 35 -1.50 0.97 23.07
CA LYS A 35 -0.29 0.50 22.37
C LYS A 35 0.40 1.66 21.67
N ASP A 36 1.72 1.60 21.60
CA ASP A 36 2.51 2.58 20.86
C ASP A 36 2.21 2.53 19.37
N LEU A 37 2.10 3.72 18.78
CA LEU A 37 2.13 3.92 17.34
C LEU A 37 2.99 5.13 17.00
N THR A 38 3.39 5.22 15.74
CA THR A 38 3.99 6.44 15.19
C THR A 38 3.13 6.92 14.03
N ALA A 39 2.79 8.22 14.04
CA ALA A 39 2.18 8.89 12.90
C ALA A 39 3.28 9.56 12.10
N TYR A 40 3.53 9.07 10.89
CA TYR A 40 4.49 9.61 9.96
C TYR A 40 3.79 10.60 9.02
N LEU A 41 4.49 11.68 8.69
CA LEU A 41 4.04 12.66 7.73
C LEU A 41 5.04 12.80 6.59
N TRP A 42 4.53 12.67 5.38
CA TRP A 42 5.20 13.14 4.19
C TRP A 42 4.51 14.37 3.63
N VAL A 43 5.30 15.39 3.34
CA VAL A 43 4.91 16.62 2.66
C VAL A 43 5.61 16.64 1.30
N PRO A 44 4.92 16.99 0.19
CA PRO A 44 5.60 17.24 -1.07
C PRO A 44 6.66 18.35 -0.87
N PRO A 45 7.94 18.13 -1.18
CA PRO A 45 9.01 19.06 -0.79
C PRO A 45 8.81 20.50 -1.28
N GLN A 46 8.19 20.67 -2.45
CA GLN A 46 7.94 21.96 -3.08
C GLN A 46 6.59 22.61 -2.71
N ALA A 47 5.80 21.98 -1.83
CA ALA A 47 4.50 22.51 -1.44
C ALA A 47 4.64 23.78 -0.59
N ASP A 48 4.04 24.87 -1.04
CA ASP A 48 3.85 26.12 -0.29
C ASP A 48 2.67 26.05 0.70
N ARG A 49 1.76 25.10 0.46
CA ARG A 49 0.53 24.85 1.22
C ARG A 49 0.09 23.41 1.01
N ILE A 50 -0.53 22.81 2.02
CA ILE A 50 -1.22 21.53 1.89
C ILE A 50 -2.73 21.75 1.64
N ARG A 51 -3.25 21.10 0.60
CA ARG A 51 -4.65 21.16 0.17
C ARG A 51 -5.48 19.94 0.60
N GLY A 52 -4.85 18.88 1.07
CA GLY A 52 -5.56 17.66 1.46
C GLY A 52 -4.60 16.65 2.04
N VAL A 53 -5.14 15.66 2.74
CA VAL A 53 -4.34 14.64 3.41
C VAL A 53 -4.85 13.26 3.03
N LEU A 54 -4.01 12.46 2.40
CA LEU A 54 -4.23 11.02 2.32
C LEU A 54 -3.94 10.42 3.71
N VAL A 55 -4.84 9.59 4.20
CA VAL A 55 -4.73 9.05 5.57
C VAL A 55 -5.06 7.56 5.62
N GLY A 56 -4.16 6.81 6.24
CA GLY A 56 -4.27 5.36 6.41
C GLY A 56 -3.13 4.83 7.28
N GLY A 57 -3.01 3.52 7.42
CA GLY A 57 -1.97 2.95 8.28
C GLY A 57 -1.66 1.49 8.02
N MET A 58 -0.67 0.99 8.75
CA MET A 58 -0.16 -0.37 8.68
C MET A 58 -1.12 -1.36 9.35
N ALA A 59 -2.24 -1.67 8.71
CA ALA A 59 -3.08 -2.80 9.09
C ALA A 59 -2.62 -4.07 8.37
N THR A 60 -2.17 -3.91 7.13
CA THR A 60 -1.59 -4.96 6.30
C THR A 60 -0.22 -4.54 5.78
N SER A 61 0.31 -5.27 4.79
CA SER A 61 1.63 -5.00 4.21
C SER A 61 1.57 -4.15 2.93
N VAL A 62 0.37 -3.77 2.49
CA VAL A 62 0.12 -3.11 1.19
C VAL A 62 0.06 -1.59 1.31
N GLU A 63 -0.55 -1.08 2.37
CA GLU A 63 -0.66 0.36 2.62
C GLU A 63 0.70 1.10 2.56
N PRO A 64 1.82 0.59 3.14
CA PRO A 64 3.09 1.30 3.01
C PRO A 64 3.62 1.31 1.57
N VAL A 65 3.34 0.27 0.77
CA VAL A 65 3.75 0.22 -0.65
C VAL A 65 3.01 1.27 -1.46
N LEU A 66 1.69 1.40 -1.28
CA LEU A 66 0.89 2.45 -1.90
C LEU A 66 1.42 3.84 -1.53
N CYS A 67 1.73 4.05 -0.25
CA CYS A 67 2.21 5.36 0.21
C CYS A 67 3.57 5.71 -0.39
N ASP A 68 4.46 4.73 -0.54
CA ASP A 68 5.80 4.92 -1.10
C ASP A 68 5.82 4.94 -2.65
N ASP A 69 4.71 4.60 -3.30
CA ASP A 69 4.63 4.52 -4.75
C ASP A 69 4.90 5.90 -5.41
N PRO A 70 5.89 5.99 -6.31
CA PRO A 70 6.30 7.26 -6.90
C PRO A 70 5.23 7.91 -7.78
N VAL A 71 4.34 7.13 -8.41
CA VAL A 71 3.23 7.67 -9.21
C VAL A 71 2.17 8.28 -8.29
N ILE A 72 1.91 7.66 -7.14
CA ILE A 72 1.04 8.20 -6.09
C ILE A 72 1.66 9.45 -5.46
N ARG A 73 2.93 9.41 -5.06
CA ARG A 73 3.68 10.57 -4.54
C ARG A 73 3.65 11.73 -5.52
N LYS A 74 3.81 11.47 -6.82
CA LYS A 74 3.70 12.50 -7.85
C LYS A 74 2.29 13.10 -7.91
N ALA A 75 1.24 12.28 -7.88
CA ALA A 75 -0.14 12.77 -7.86
C ALA A 75 -0.43 13.65 -6.64
N CYS A 76 0.06 13.23 -5.47
CA CYS A 76 -0.02 14.04 -4.26
C CYS A 76 0.78 15.35 -4.40
N ALA A 77 1.98 15.33 -4.98
CA ALA A 77 2.77 16.54 -5.19
C ALA A 77 2.08 17.52 -6.16
N ASP A 78 1.57 17.03 -7.28
CA ASP A 78 0.85 17.83 -8.29
C ASP A 78 -0.36 18.56 -7.67
N GLU A 79 -1.07 17.89 -6.75
CA GLU A 79 -2.28 18.41 -6.08
C GLU A 79 -2.02 19.06 -4.70
N LYS A 80 -0.75 19.13 -4.28
CA LYS A 80 -0.32 19.62 -2.96
C LYS A 80 -0.97 18.87 -1.78
N LEU A 81 -1.01 17.54 -1.87
CA LEU A 81 -1.56 16.64 -0.86
C LEU A 81 -0.44 16.06 0.01
N ALA A 82 -0.64 16.04 1.33
CA ALA A 82 0.23 15.35 2.26
C ALA A 82 -0.21 13.89 2.44
N ILE A 83 0.69 13.04 2.94
CA ILE A 83 0.37 11.66 3.33
C ILE A 83 0.65 11.50 4.82
N VAL A 84 -0.38 11.12 5.58
CA VAL A 84 -0.27 10.74 6.99
C VAL A 84 -0.43 9.22 7.09
N TYR A 85 0.61 8.57 7.60
CA TYR A 85 0.69 7.11 7.68
C TYR A 85 0.93 6.66 9.12
N PHE A 86 0.06 5.81 9.66
CA PHE A 86 0.20 5.25 11.00
C PHE A 86 0.90 3.89 10.99
N ALA A 87 1.95 3.69 11.79
CA ALA A 87 2.54 2.36 12.00
C ALA A 87 2.76 2.04 13.50
N PRO A 88 2.12 0.98 14.06
CA PRO A 88 0.97 0.25 13.49
C PRO A 88 -0.24 1.17 13.23
N HIS A 89 -1.26 0.64 12.54
CA HIS A 89 -2.51 1.35 12.29
C HIS A 89 -3.16 1.84 13.60
N ILE A 90 -3.72 3.05 13.58
CA ILE A 90 -4.42 3.67 14.72
C ILE A 90 -5.60 2.83 15.24
N ASP A 91 -6.54 2.48 14.34
CA ASP A 91 -7.53 1.43 14.52
C ASP A 91 -8.08 1.00 13.14
N PRO A 92 -7.77 -0.21 12.64
CA PRO A 92 -8.21 -0.64 11.31
C PRO A 92 -9.73 -0.83 11.20
N LEU A 93 -10.44 -0.95 12.33
CA LEU A 93 -11.90 -1.04 12.37
C LEU A 93 -12.55 0.32 12.64
N PHE A 94 -11.78 1.33 13.07
CA PHE A 94 -12.27 2.67 13.43
C PHE A 94 -13.55 2.65 14.27
N GLY A 95 -13.57 1.80 15.30
CA GLY A 95 -14.74 1.54 16.15
C GLY A 95 -14.70 2.35 17.44
N ARG A 96 -15.88 2.76 17.94
CA ARG A 96 -15.99 3.42 19.26
C ARG A 96 -15.89 2.46 20.43
N ASP A 97 -16.05 1.17 20.17
CA ASP A 97 -16.05 0.10 21.18
C ASP A 97 -14.70 -0.05 21.89
N LYS A 98 -13.62 0.51 21.30
CA LYS A 98 -12.25 0.46 21.83
C LYS A 98 -11.72 1.82 22.31
N GLY A 99 -12.53 2.88 22.28
CA GLY A 99 -12.15 4.25 22.64
C GLY A 99 -12.57 5.27 21.57
N ASN A 100 -11.90 6.43 21.49
CA ASN A 100 -12.23 7.47 20.51
C ASN A 100 -11.12 7.64 19.44
N PRO A 101 -11.06 6.77 18.41
CA PRO A 101 -10.05 6.87 17.37
C PRO A 101 -10.16 8.15 16.51
N GLN A 102 -11.29 8.88 16.57
CA GLN A 102 -11.43 10.19 15.92
C GLN A 102 -10.61 11.27 16.63
N GLU A 103 -10.65 11.29 17.97
CA GLU A 103 -9.82 12.20 18.76
C GLU A 103 -8.34 11.91 18.56
N GLN A 104 -7.94 10.63 18.54
CA GLN A 104 -6.56 10.24 18.30
C GLN A 104 -6.08 10.62 16.89
N LEU A 105 -6.93 10.45 15.89
CA LEU A 105 -6.64 10.92 14.53
C LEU A 105 -6.47 12.44 14.53
N GLN A 106 -7.40 13.19 15.13
CA GLN A 106 -7.33 14.65 15.14
C GLN A 106 -6.11 15.16 15.92
N GLN A 107 -5.76 14.51 17.04
CA GLN A 107 -4.55 14.82 17.81
C GLN A 107 -3.30 14.62 16.96
N ALA A 108 -3.17 13.48 16.28
CA ALA A 108 -2.04 13.23 15.38
C ALA A 108 -1.94 14.27 14.25
N LEU A 109 -3.07 14.67 13.65
CA LEU A 109 -3.09 15.73 12.63
C LEU A 109 -2.64 17.09 13.20
N ASN A 110 -3.06 17.43 14.43
CA ASN A 110 -2.64 18.66 15.10
C ASN A 110 -1.13 18.65 15.40
N ASP A 111 -0.62 17.58 16.00
CA ASP A 111 0.79 17.45 16.36
C ASP A 111 1.70 17.50 15.14
N LEU A 112 1.29 16.84 14.05
CA LEU A 112 1.99 16.86 12.77
C LEU A 112 1.94 18.25 12.11
N ALA A 113 0.82 18.96 12.19
CA ALA A 113 0.69 20.33 11.69
C ALA A 113 1.61 21.30 12.46
N GLU A 114 1.67 21.17 13.79
CA GLU A 114 2.55 21.96 14.64
C GLU A 114 4.03 21.68 14.34
N LEU A 115 4.42 20.41 14.32
CA LEU A 115 5.80 19.97 14.07
C LEU A 115 6.30 20.40 12.69
N SER A 116 5.47 20.20 11.65
CA SER A 116 5.87 20.48 10.27
C SER A 116 5.82 21.96 9.88
N GLY A 117 4.99 22.76 10.57
CA GLY A 117 4.68 24.14 10.19
C GLY A 117 3.62 24.28 9.11
N TYR A 118 3.06 23.18 8.60
CA TYR A 118 1.91 23.16 7.70
C TYR A 118 0.62 23.06 8.49
N ARG A 119 0.16 24.20 9.02
CA ARG A 119 -1.05 24.30 9.84
C ARG A 119 -2.31 23.73 9.16
N GLU A 120 -2.33 23.73 7.82
CA GLU A 120 -3.45 23.23 7.03
C GLU A 120 -3.76 21.76 7.30
N ILE A 121 -2.75 20.95 7.67
CA ILE A 121 -2.89 19.50 7.93
C ILE A 121 -3.95 19.22 9.00
N ALA A 122 -4.05 20.06 10.03
CA ALA A 122 -5.00 19.89 11.13
C ALA A 122 -6.47 19.92 10.67
N VAL A 123 -6.78 20.70 9.64
CA VAL A 123 -8.14 21.00 9.19
C VAL A 123 -8.46 20.56 7.77
N ALA A 124 -7.45 20.15 7.00
CA ALA A 124 -7.60 19.84 5.59
C ALA A 124 -8.62 18.71 5.32
N PRO A 125 -9.20 18.68 4.10
CA PRO A 125 -9.92 17.52 3.60
C PRO A 125 -9.09 16.23 3.66
N LEU A 126 -9.77 15.12 3.88
CA LEU A 126 -9.16 13.80 4.05
C LEU A 126 -9.48 12.88 2.86
N PHE A 127 -8.52 12.05 2.49
CA PHE A 127 -8.70 10.92 1.58
C PHE A 127 -8.31 9.65 2.32
N PRO A 128 -9.27 9.00 2.99
CA PRO A 128 -9.00 7.73 3.63
C PRO A 128 -8.74 6.64 2.58
N PHE A 129 -7.75 5.80 2.86
CA PHE A 129 -7.47 4.61 2.07
C PHE A 129 -7.23 3.41 2.99
N GLY A 130 -7.44 2.21 2.45
CA GLY A 130 -7.14 0.98 3.16
C GLY A 130 -7.10 -0.21 2.24
N HIS A 131 -6.41 -1.25 2.68
CA HIS A 131 -6.35 -2.56 2.06
C HIS A 131 -6.99 -3.62 2.96
N SER A 132 -7.78 -4.52 2.38
CA SER A 132 -8.41 -5.63 3.11
C SER A 132 -9.20 -5.11 4.33
N ILE A 133 -8.83 -5.47 5.55
CA ILE A 133 -9.53 -5.04 6.77
C ILE A 133 -9.51 -3.52 6.97
N SER A 134 -8.48 -2.79 6.53
CA SER A 134 -8.44 -1.33 6.70
C SER A 134 -9.34 -0.58 5.72
N THR A 135 -10.00 -1.25 4.77
CA THR A 135 -11.11 -0.62 4.05
C THR A 135 -12.28 -0.30 4.99
N VAL A 136 -12.40 -1.01 6.13
CA VAL A 136 -13.37 -0.70 7.19
C VAL A 136 -13.07 0.65 7.82
N TYR A 137 -11.79 0.92 8.14
CA TYR A 137 -11.35 2.25 8.57
C TYR A 137 -11.74 3.30 7.53
N ALA A 138 -11.41 3.05 6.26
CA ALA A 138 -11.60 4.05 5.23
C ALA A 138 -13.09 4.38 4.99
N SER A 139 -13.95 3.36 4.94
CA SER A 139 -15.39 3.54 4.75
C SER A 139 -16.07 4.14 5.99
N ARG A 140 -15.66 3.77 7.21
CA ARG A 140 -16.23 4.32 8.44
C ARG A 140 -15.82 5.77 8.67
N LEU A 141 -14.57 6.12 8.39
CA LEU A 141 -14.11 7.52 8.47
C LEU A 141 -14.93 8.40 7.53
N ALA A 142 -15.11 7.96 6.27
CA ALA A 142 -15.93 8.68 5.29
C ALA A 142 -17.41 8.73 5.66
N THR A 143 -17.92 7.72 6.35
CA THR A 143 -19.31 7.70 6.85
C THR A 143 -19.50 8.69 8.02
N LEU A 144 -18.49 8.84 8.87
CA LEU A 144 -18.54 9.68 10.07
C LEU A 144 -18.25 11.16 9.79
N MET A 145 -17.47 11.44 8.75
CA MET A 145 -17.08 12.80 8.35
C MET A 145 -17.17 12.95 6.82
N PRO A 146 -18.34 12.72 6.20
CA PRO A 146 -18.47 12.69 4.74
C PRO A 146 -18.10 14.02 4.09
N ASP A 147 -18.48 15.13 4.74
CA ASP A 147 -18.18 16.46 4.23
C ASP A 147 -16.70 16.83 4.33
N ARG A 148 -15.90 16.13 5.16
CA ARG A 148 -14.44 16.30 5.20
C ARG A 148 -13.72 15.40 4.21
N CYS A 149 -14.40 14.42 3.61
CA CYS A 149 -13.75 13.45 2.73
C CYS A 149 -13.82 13.87 1.25
N PHE A 150 -12.67 14.01 0.60
CA PHE A 150 -12.61 14.35 -0.82
C PHE A 150 -12.60 13.13 -1.76
N GLY A 151 -12.41 11.93 -1.22
CA GLY A 151 -12.53 10.65 -1.92
C GLY A 151 -12.11 9.50 -1.02
N VAL A 152 -12.39 8.26 -1.43
CA VAL A 152 -12.04 7.04 -0.67
C VAL A 152 -11.47 5.99 -1.60
N LEU A 153 -10.37 5.35 -1.19
CA LEU A 153 -9.83 4.17 -1.86
C LEU A 153 -10.07 2.92 -1.01
N LEU A 154 -10.78 1.94 -1.57
CA LEU A 154 -11.01 0.64 -0.96
C LEU A 154 -10.25 -0.42 -1.77
N HIS A 155 -9.05 -0.77 -1.34
CA HIS A 155 -8.20 -1.74 -2.03
C HIS A 155 -8.47 -3.15 -1.53
N LYS A 156 -9.02 -4.01 -2.38
CA LYS A 156 -9.28 -5.44 -2.17
C LYS A 156 -10.08 -5.81 -0.90
N GLY A 157 -10.71 -4.84 -0.24
CA GLY A 157 -11.63 -5.05 0.89
C GLY A 157 -13.10 -4.83 0.51
N GLY A 158 -13.89 -4.32 1.46
CA GLY A 158 -15.31 -4.02 1.26
C GLY A 158 -15.75 -2.73 1.97
N ILE A 159 -17.00 -2.33 1.74
CA ILE A 159 -17.62 -1.20 2.45
C ILE A 159 -18.17 -1.70 3.79
N ALA A 160 -17.80 -1.04 4.88
CA ALA A 160 -18.39 -1.22 6.20
C ALA A 160 -18.84 0.13 6.76
N VAL A 161 -20.08 0.18 7.25
CA VAL A 161 -20.63 1.35 7.95
C VAL A 161 -20.63 1.11 9.46
N PRO A 162 -20.59 2.15 10.30
CA PRO A 162 -20.74 2.00 11.75
C PRO A 162 -22.08 1.36 12.12
N THR A 163 -22.11 0.61 13.21
CA THR A 163 -23.33 -0.01 13.75
C THR A 163 -24.41 1.05 13.98
N GLY A 164 -25.63 0.79 13.50
CA GLY A 164 -26.77 1.71 13.63
C GLY A 164 -26.77 2.88 12.63
N GLN A 165 -25.78 2.98 11.74
CA GLN A 165 -25.78 3.96 10.64
C GLN A 165 -26.16 3.31 9.31
N GLN A 166 -26.75 4.09 8.42
CA GLN A 166 -27.10 3.68 7.06
C GLN A 166 -26.00 4.08 6.09
N ALA A 167 -25.77 3.26 5.07
CA ALA A 167 -24.79 3.55 4.02
C ALA A 167 -25.07 4.81 3.20
N GLY A 168 -26.29 5.38 3.30
CA GLY A 168 -26.63 6.67 2.71
C GLY A 168 -25.75 7.83 3.17
N ALA A 169 -25.02 7.69 4.28
CA ALA A 169 -24.02 8.68 4.72
C ALA A 169 -22.80 8.80 3.78
N LEU A 170 -22.57 7.83 2.90
CA LEU A 170 -21.52 7.88 1.87
C LEU A 170 -21.96 8.62 0.59
N ALA A 171 -23.23 9.01 0.49
CA ALA A 171 -23.74 9.78 -0.64
C ALA A 171 -22.97 11.10 -0.80
N GLY A 172 -22.47 11.36 -2.01
CA GLY A 172 -21.69 12.54 -2.36
C GLY A 172 -20.17 12.39 -2.23
N VAL A 173 -19.68 11.30 -1.64
CA VAL A 173 -18.24 11.00 -1.54
C VAL A 173 -17.82 10.04 -2.65
N PRO A 174 -16.87 10.42 -3.53
CA PRO A 174 -16.32 9.50 -4.54
C PRO A 174 -15.61 8.30 -3.91
N ILE A 175 -15.91 7.09 -4.37
CA ILE A 175 -15.23 5.87 -3.91
C ILE A 175 -14.71 5.08 -5.12
N LEU A 176 -13.42 4.75 -5.09
CA LEU A 176 -12.83 3.74 -5.96
C LEU A 176 -12.65 2.45 -5.17
N ALA A 177 -13.43 1.44 -5.50
CA ALA A 177 -13.24 0.09 -5.02
C ALA A 177 -12.41 -0.71 -6.02
N ILE A 178 -11.36 -1.36 -5.54
CA ILE A 178 -10.50 -2.25 -6.33
C ILE A 178 -10.67 -3.66 -5.77
N LYS A 179 -10.83 -4.66 -6.62
CA LYS A 179 -10.94 -6.07 -6.23
C LYS A 179 -10.09 -6.93 -7.16
N GLY A 180 -9.42 -7.95 -6.61
CA GLY A 180 -8.85 -9.00 -7.45
C GLY A 180 -9.95 -9.80 -8.14
N GLN A 181 -9.72 -10.26 -9.36
CA GLN A 181 -10.65 -11.17 -10.03
C GLN A 181 -10.76 -12.51 -9.29
N PHE A 182 -9.66 -13.00 -8.68
CA PHE A 182 -9.59 -14.31 -8.02
C PHE A 182 -9.02 -14.22 -6.60
N GLU A 183 -9.79 -13.66 -5.68
CA GLU A 183 -9.36 -13.50 -4.28
C GLU A 183 -9.50 -14.79 -3.45
N GLU A 184 -8.64 -14.92 -2.44
CA GLU A 184 -8.68 -15.98 -1.43
C GLU A 184 -9.81 -15.77 -0.39
N PHE A 185 -10.35 -14.56 -0.34
CA PHE A 185 -11.37 -14.12 0.61
C PHE A 185 -12.73 -13.98 -0.06
N GLY A 186 -13.79 -14.14 0.72
CA GLY A 186 -15.18 -14.10 0.25
C GLY A 186 -16.11 -13.40 1.23
N PRO A 187 -17.40 -13.29 0.89
CA PRO A 187 -18.41 -12.65 1.74
C PRO A 187 -18.85 -13.52 2.93
N GLY A 188 -18.29 -14.73 3.09
CA GLY A 188 -18.58 -15.58 4.24
C GLY A 188 -18.04 -15.02 5.56
N PRO A 189 -18.41 -15.65 6.68
CA PRO A 189 -17.98 -15.22 8.01
C PRO A 189 -16.45 -15.07 8.10
N ASN A 190 -15.99 -14.00 8.72
CA ASN A 190 -14.56 -13.67 8.87
C ASN A 190 -13.78 -13.57 7.53
N GLY A 191 -14.47 -13.29 6.42
CA GLY A 191 -13.86 -13.13 5.10
C GLY A 191 -13.53 -14.45 4.40
N VAL A 192 -14.04 -15.59 4.88
CA VAL A 192 -13.75 -16.90 4.29
C VAL A 192 -14.71 -17.21 3.14
N LEU A 193 -14.20 -17.75 2.03
CA LEU A 193 -15.02 -18.30 0.95
C LEU A 193 -15.81 -19.51 1.44
N ARG A 194 -17.14 -19.47 1.28
CA ARG A 194 -18.04 -20.61 1.57
C ARG A 194 -17.76 -21.76 0.60
N ASP A 195 -18.24 -22.95 0.93
CA ASP A 195 -17.91 -24.16 0.15
C ASP A 195 -18.44 -24.12 -1.29
N PHE A 196 -19.58 -23.45 -1.51
CA PHE A 196 -20.20 -23.28 -2.82
C PHE A 196 -19.67 -22.06 -3.59
N GLU A 197 -18.73 -21.30 -3.03
CA GLU A 197 -18.19 -20.09 -3.65
C GLU A 197 -16.85 -20.36 -4.35
N ASP A 198 -16.69 -19.72 -5.51
CA ASP A 198 -15.41 -19.61 -6.20
C ASP A 198 -14.69 -18.30 -5.83
N ARG A 199 -13.44 -18.17 -6.27
CA ARG A 199 -12.61 -16.98 -6.02
C ARG A 199 -13.11 -15.67 -6.67
N GLN A 200 -14.18 -15.69 -7.48
CA GLN A 200 -14.82 -14.49 -8.03
C GLN A 200 -15.89 -13.90 -7.10
N ALA A 201 -16.29 -14.61 -6.03
CA ALA A 201 -17.38 -14.19 -5.15
C ALA A 201 -17.16 -12.80 -4.53
N ALA A 202 -15.91 -12.43 -4.21
CA ALA A 202 -15.59 -11.17 -3.57
C ALA A 202 -15.93 -9.95 -4.43
N TRP A 203 -15.49 -9.92 -5.70
CA TRP A 203 -15.75 -8.78 -6.57
C TRP A 203 -17.20 -8.71 -7.04
N LYS A 204 -17.86 -9.87 -7.24
CA LYS A 204 -19.29 -9.95 -7.54
C LYS A 204 -20.13 -9.38 -6.40
N THR A 205 -19.82 -9.77 -5.16
CA THR A 205 -20.52 -9.22 -3.98
C THR A 205 -20.31 -7.71 -3.83
N MET A 206 -19.09 -7.24 -4.13
CA MET A 206 -18.79 -5.81 -4.11
C MET A 206 -19.61 -5.07 -5.18
N ARG A 207 -19.60 -5.55 -6.43
CA ARG A 207 -20.41 -5.02 -7.54
C ARG A 207 -21.88 -4.88 -7.14
N ASP A 208 -22.48 -5.97 -6.66
CA ASP A 208 -23.90 -6.00 -6.31
C ASP A 208 -24.22 -5.02 -5.16
N THR A 209 -23.27 -4.84 -4.24
CA THR A 209 -23.39 -3.84 -3.17
C THR A 209 -23.35 -2.42 -3.72
N LEU A 210 -22.43 -2.10 -4.62
CA LEU A 210 -22.35 -0.76 -5.21
C LEU A 210 -23.57 -0.45 -6.07
N LEU A 211 -24.05 -1.41 -6.87
CA LEU A 211 -25.27 -1.26 -7.67
C LEU A 211 -26.49 -0.98 -6.79
N ARG A 212 -26.65 -1.72 -5.69
CA ARG A 212 -27.75 -1.52 -4.73
C ARG A 212 -27.73 -0.13 -4.11
N LEU A 213 -26.55 0.36 -3.70
CA LEU A 213 -26.39 1.71 -3.16
C LEU A 213 -26.75 2.76 -4.20
N ARG A 214 -26.25 2.62 -5.44
CA ARG A 214 -26.55 3.57 -6.52
C ARG A 214 -28.01 3.60 -6.91
N ALA A 215 -28.67 2.45 -6.93
CA ALA A 215 -30.10 2.37 -7.19
C ALA A 215 -30.94 3.05 -6.09
N ALA A 216 -30.47 3.03 -4.84
CA ALA A 216 -31.13 3.67 -3.72
C ALA A 216 -30.94 5.21 -3.70
N ASP A 217 -29.77 5.71 -4.10
CA ASP A 217 -29.50 7.14 -4.23
C ASP A 217 -28.41 7.39 -5.30
N PRO A 218 -28.71 8.16 -6.38
CA PRO A 218 -27.75 8.44 -7.45
C PRO A 218 -26.55 9.26 -6.98
N ARG A 219 -26.59 9.87 -5.80
CA ARG A 219 -25.45 10.54 -5.17
C ARG A 219 -24.38 9.56 -4.67
N HIS A 220 -24.60 8.26 -4.69
CA HIS A 220 -23.52 7.31 -4.45
C HIS A 220 -22.54 7.28 -5.65
N LEU A 221 -21.40 7.92 -5.48
CA LEU A 221 -20.38 8.13 -6.51
C LEU A 221 -19.37 6.96 -6.55
N LEU A 222 -19.83 5.80 -7.01
CA LEU A 222 -19.15 4.52 -6.79
C LEU A 222 -18.56 3.92 -8.07
N SER A 223 -17.23 3.79 -8.11
CA SER A 223 -16.47 3.08 -9.14
C SER A 223 -16.01 1.71 -8.63
N LEU A 224 -16.04 0.70 -9.51
CA LEU A 224 -15.43 -0.61 -9.28
C LEU A 224 -14.39 -0.92 -10.35
N TRP A 225 -13.19 -1.28 -9.92
CA TRP A 225 -12.17 -1.88 -10.76
C TRP A 225 -11.92 -3.33 -10.31
N VAL A 226 -12.28 -4.30 -11.15
CA VAL A 226 -11.86 -5.69 -11.03
C VAL A 226 -10.55 -5.88 -11.78
N GLU A 227 -9.49 -6.23 -11.07
CA GLU A 227 -8.17 -6.46 -11.62
C GLU A 227 -8.09 -7.86 -12.26
N PRO A 228 -7.89 -7.95 -13.58
CA PRO A 228 -7.86 -9.22 -14.31
C PRO A 228 -6.78 -10.14 -13.76
N GLY A 229 -7.16 -11.36 -13.37
CA GLY A 229 -6.21 -12.37 -12.90
C GLY A 229 -5.58 -12.16 -11.52
N ALA A 230 -5.75 -10.98 -10.91
CA ALA A 230 -5.15 -10.66 -9.61
C ALA A 230 -5.91 -11.33 -8.45
N THR A 231 -5.21 -11.49 -7.32
CA THR A 231 -5.72 -12.02 -6.05
C THR A 231 -5.86 -10.91 -5.00
N HIS A 232 -5.93 -11.24 -3.71
CA HIS A 232 -6.31 -10.30 -2.66
C HIS A 232 -5.20 -9.36 -2.17
N PHE A 233 -3.91 -9.62 -2.40
CA PHE A 233 -2.88 -8.95 -1.58
C PHE A 233 -2.04 -7.89 -2.28
N ALA A 234 -1.45 -8.14 -3.45
CA ALA A 234 -0.40 -7.26 -3.93
C ALA A 234 -0.92 -5.89 -4.36
N TRP A 235 -0.14 -4.84 -4.11
CA TRP A 235 -0.18 -3.61 -4.88
C TRP A 235 0.73 -3.80 -6.08
N ALA A 236 0.18 -3.75 -7.29
CA ALA A 236 0.95 -3.87 -8.51
C ALA A 236 1.22 -2.49 -9.13
N ASP A 237 2.38 -2.32 -9.77
CA ASP A 237 2.79 -1.05 -10.38
C ASP A 237 1.77 -0.50 -11.41
N TYR A 238 0.99 -1.38 -12.06
CA TYR A 238 -0.04 -0.98 -13.02
C TYR A 238 -1.28 -0.35 -12.34
N GLU A 239 -1.45 -0.51 -11.03
CA GLU A 239 -2.52 0.11 -10.26
C GLU A 239 -2.31 1.60 -10.04
N ALA A 240 -1.04 1.99 -9.84
CA ALA A 240 -0.71 3.34 -9.43
C ALA A 240 -1.19 4.42 -10.41
N PRO A 241 -1.08 4.29 -11.74
CA PRO A 241 -1.62 5.27 -12.68
C PRO A 241 -3.15 5.48 -12.54
N VAL A 242 -3.92 4.41 -12.39
CA VAL A 242 -5.40 4.48 -12.28
C VAL A 242 -5.81 5.12 -10.95
N VAL A 243 -5.16 4.72 -9.85
CA VAL A 243 -5.42 5.31 -8.52
C VAL A 243 -4.97 6.76 -8.48
N ALA A 244 -3.84 7.12 -9.10
CA ALA A 244 -3.37 8.48 -9.21
C ALA A 244 -4.34 9.38 -10.00
N MET A 245 -4.94 8.87 -11.09
CA MET A 245 -5.99 9.58 -11.81
C MET A 245 -7.20 9.85 -10.90
N PHE A 246 -7.63 8.85 -10.12
CA PHE A 246 -8.74 9.01 -9.18
C PHE A 246 -8.44 10.03 -8.08
N ILE A 247 -7.24 9.99 -7.48
CA ILE A 247 -6.81 10.96 -6.45
C ILE A 247 -6.84 12.38 -7.00
N ARG A 248 -6.23 12.62 -8.17
CA ARG A 248 -6.22 13.95 -8.81
C ARG A 248 -7.63 14.45 -9.07
N ALA A 249 -8.45 13.60 -9.67
CA ALA A 249 -9.79 13.98 -10.05
C ALA A 249 -10.66 14.27 -8.80
N CYS A 250 -10.53 13.49 -7.72
CA CYS A 250 -11.15 13.78 -6.43
C CYS A 250 -10.69 15.14 -5.88
N ALA A 251 -9.38 15.38 -5.80
CA ALA A 251 -8.81 16.61 -5.27
C ALA A 251 -9.31 17.85 -6.04
N GLN A 252 -9.28 17.80 -7.37
CA GLN A 252 -9.69 18.91 -8.25
C GLN A 252 -11.18 19.24 -8.15
N ASN A 253 -12.05 18.25 -7.90
CA ASN A 253 -13.50 18.43 -7.90
C ASN A 253 -14.09 18.68 -6.50
N ARG A 254 -13.42 18.22 -5.44
CA ARG A 254 -13.97 18.26 -4.07
C ARG A 254 -13.28 19.25 -3.15
N ILE A 255 -12.01 19.57 -3.36
CA ILE A 255 -11.24 20.39 -2.42
C ILE A 255 -11.47 21.87 -2.78
N PRO A 256 -12.14 22.67 -1.91
CA PRO A 256 -12.35 24.10 -2.18
C PRO A 256 -11.04 24.89 -2.01
N ASP A 257 -11.10 26.18 -2.32
CA ASP A 257 -10.18 27.14 -1.71
C ASP A 257 -10.70 27.55 -0.32
N TRP A 258 -9.79 27.75 0.63
CA TRP A 258 -10.15 28.25 1.96
C TRP A 258 -9.07 29.18 2.54
N PRO A 259 -9.41 30.03 3.53
CA PRO A 259 -8.45 30.89 4.20
C PRO A 259 -7.31 30.10 4.85
N ALA A 260 -6.09 30.59 4.75
CA ALA A 260 -4.94 29.87 5.28
C ALA A 260 -5.04 29.65 6.80
N ASP A 261 -5.74 30.52 7.53
CA ASP A 261 -5.90 30.55 8.99
C ASP A 261 -7.17 29.85 9.51
N ALA A 262 -7.83 29.06 8.66
CA ALA A 262 -8.96 28.24 9.07
C ALA A 262 -8.61 27.34 10.27
N ARG A 263 -9.52 27.31 11.25
CA ARG A 263 -9.40 26.50 12.49
C ARG A 263 -10.38 25.34 12.54
N GLU A 264 -11.43 25.40 11.73
CA GLU A 264 -12.43 24.36 11.62
C GLU A 264 -12.13 23.44 10.43
N PRO A 265 -12.50 22.15 10.50
CA PRO A 265 -12.37 21.23 9.38
C PRO A 265 -12.99 21.76 8.10
N VAL A 266 -12.22 21.74 7.02
CA VAL A 266 -12.62 22.21 5.71
C VAL A 266 -13.65 21.26 5.11
N GLN A 267 -14.77 21.83 4.69
CA GLN A 267 -15.87 21.10 4.05
C GLN A 267 -15.62 21.00 2.54
N CYS A 268 -15.78 19.81 1.99
CA CYS A 268 -15.58 19.50 0.58
C CYS A 268 -16.79 19.93 -0.26
N LEU A 269 -16.52 20.36 -1.50
CA LEU A 269 -17.51 20.78 -2.49
C LEU A 269 -18.37 19.61 -2.95
N ALA A 270 -19.69 19.78 -3.04
CA ALA A 270 -20.58 18.77 -3.60
C ALA A 270 -20.25 18.45 -5.07
N ILE A 271 -20.39 17.18 -5.46
CA ILE A 271 -20.35 16.75 -6.87
C ILE A 271 -21.78 16.51 -7.33
N ASP A 272 -22.13 17.12 -8.46
CA ASP A 272 -23.32 16.77 -9.22
C ASP A 272 -23.14 15.40 -9.89
N PRO A 273 -23.93 14.36 -9.53
CA PRO A 273 -23.80 13.04 -10.13
C PRO A 273 -23.94 13.03 -11.65
N ALA A 274 -24.63 14.00 -12.25
CA ALA A 274 -24.81 14.10 -13.70
C ALA A 274 -23.51 14.48 -14.45
N LYS A 275 -22.48 14.97 -13.75
CA LYS A 275 -21.19 15.33 -14.35
C LYS A 275 -20.21 14.17 -14.49
N GLY A 276 -20.48 13.03 -13.86
CA GLY A 276 -19.65 11.85 -14.02
C GLY A 276 -20.05 10.98 -15.21
N GLN A 277 -19.24 9.96 -15.45
CA GLN A 277 -19.46 8.98 -16.51
C GLN A 277 -20.12 7.73 -15.92
N THR A 278 -21.20 7.25 -16.54
CA THR A 278 -21.77 5.94 -16.20
C THR A 278 -21.26 4.87 -17.16
N GLN A 279 -21.01 3.67 -16.64
CA GLN A 279 -20.61 2.49 -17.41
C GLN A 279 -21.30 1.25 -16.86
N LYS A 280 -21.54 0.24 -17.71
CA LYS A 280 -22.08 -1.04 -17.28
C LYS A 280 -21.16 -1.66 -16.23
N ALA A 281 -21.75 -2.17 -15.16
CA ALA A 281 -21.01 -2.94 -14.17
C ALA A 281 -20.40 -4.21 -14.80
N PRO A 282 -19.22 -4.68 -14.34
CA PRO A 282 -18.57 -5.86 -14.90
C PRO A 282 -19.34 -7.17 -14.63
N GLY A 283 -19.23 -8.13 -15.55
CA GLY A 283 -19.85 -9.45 -15.49
C GLY A 283 -21.17 -9.56 -16.27
N ASP A 284 -21.36 -10.68 -16.97
CA ASP A 284 -22.50 -10.89 -17.89
C ASP A 284 -23.87 -10.85 -17.21
N ASP A 285 -23.91 -11.13 -15.91
CA ASP A 285 -25.10 -11.14 -15.06
C ASP A 285 -25.44 -9.75 -14.47
N ALA A 286 -24.59 -8.75 -14.68
CA ALA A 286 -24.74 -7.44 -14.05
C ALA A 286 -25.92 -6.65 -14.62
N GLN A 287 -26.83 -6.21 -13.74
CA GLN A 287 -27.96 -5.35 -14.10
C GLN A 287 -27.79 -3.96 -13.49
N GLY A 288 -27.19 -3.05 -14.25
CA GLY A 288 -27.07 -1.65 -13.88
C GLY A 288 -25.73 -1.03 -14.25
N ASP A 289 -25.62 0.25 -13.95
CA ASP A 289 -24.45 1.05 -14.28
C ASP A 289 -23.77 1.54 -13.01
N LEU A 290 -22.44 1.55 -13.00
CA LEU A 290 -21.61 2.21 -12.00
C LEU A 290 -21.23 3.61 -12.46
N TRP A 291 -20.65 4.40 -11.55
CA TRP A 291 -20.32 5.79 -11.77
C TRP A 291 -18.81 6.03 -11.65
N HIS A 292 -18.26 6.82 -12.56
CA HIS A 292 -16.86 7.21 -12.61
C HIS A 292 -16.75 8.72 -12.65
N LEU A 293 -15.74 9.25 -11.96
CA LEU A 293 -15.62 10.69 -11.77
C LEU A 293 -15.37 11.46 -13.07
N ASN A 294 -14.73 10.82 -14.05
CA ASN A 294 -14.55 11.35 -15.39
C ASN A 294 -14.43 10.20 -16.41
N GLY A 295 -14.48 10.56 -17.70
CA GLY A 295 -14.36 9.59 -18.80
C GLY A 295 -12.97 8.97 -18.95
N GLU A 296 -11.91 9.59 -18.43
CA GLU A 296 -10.55 9.04 -18.48
C GLU A 296 -10.43 7.81 -17.57
N LEU A 297 -10.87 7.94 -16.31
CA LEU A 297 -10.92 6.85 -15.34
C LEU A 297 -11.81 5.71 -15.83
N ALA A 298 -12.99 6.07 -16.38
CA ALA A 298 -13.93 5.12 -16.96
C ALA A 298 -13.28 4.27 -18.07
N ARG A 299 -12.58 4.91 -19.01
CA ARG A 299 -11.87 4.20 -20.10
C ARG A 299 -10.72 3.33 -19.59
N ALA A 300 -9.97 3.80 -18.59
CA ALA A 300 -8.87 3.03 -18.02
C ALA A 300 -9.37 1.72 -17.35
N ILE A 301 -10.47 1.81 -16.60
CA ILE A 301 -11.11 0.65 -15.96
C ILE A 301 -11.68 -0.30 -17.01
N GLU A 302 -12.41 0.22 -18.00
CA GLU A 302 -12.97 -0.59 -19.10
C GLU A 302 -11.89 -1.33 -19.91
N ALA A 303 -10.79 -0.64 -20.24
CA ALA A 303 -9.65 -1.25 -20.93
C ALA A 303 -8.98 -2.35 -20.10
N SER A 304 -8.95 -2.22 -18.78
CA SER A 304 -8.51 -3.29 -17.89
C SER A 304 -9.49 -4.46 -17.90
N HIS A 305 -10.80 -4.21 -17.77
CA HIS A 305 -11.82 -5.26 -17.73
C HIS A 305 -11.85 -6.11 -19.01
N ALA A 306 -11.57 -5.53 -20.17
CA ALA A 306 -11.47 -6.26 -21.44
C ALA A 306 -10.46 -7.43 -21.40
N GLN A 307 -9.47 -7.39 -20.51
CA GLN A 307 -8.47 -8.45 -20.36
C GLN A 307 -8.97 -9.66 -19.57
N MET A 308 -10.10 -9.55 -18.85
CA MET A 308 -10.69 -10.67 -18.10
C MET A 308 -11.13 -11.83 -19.01
N ASN A 309 -11.36 -11.55 -20.30
CA ASN A 309 -11.76 -12.51 -21.32
C ASN A 309 -10.58 -13.30 -21.93
N ARG A 310 -9.33 -12.97 -21.57
CA ARG A 310 -8.15 -13.73 -21.99
C ARG A 310 -8.06 -15.08 -21.26
N LYS A 311 -7.33 -16.03 -21.86
CA LYS A 311 -7.14 -17.37 -21.30
C LYS A 311 -6.48 -17.28 -19.91
N PRO A 312 -6.92 -18.07 -18.92
CA PRO A 312 -6.22 -18.19 -17.65
C PRO A 312 -4.80 -18.75 -17.85
N GLN A 313 -3.89 -18.33 -16.98
CA GLN A 313 -2.67 -19.05 -16.64
C GLN A 313 -2.54 -19.03 -15.11
N PHE A 314 -1.74 -19.92 -14.55
CA PHE A 314 -1.64 -20.08 -13.10
C PHE A 314 -0.19 -20.20 -12.69
N VAL A 315 0.16 -19.53 -11.59
CA VAL A 315 1.50 -19.52 -11.03
C VAL A 315 1.44 -19.88 -9.55
N THR A 316 2.53 -20.42 -9.03
CA THR A 316 2.70 -20.61 -7.58
C THR A 316 4.18 -20.55 -7.20
N PHE A 317 4.46 -20.51 -5.91
CA PHE A 317 5.81 -20.70 -5.38
C PHE A 317 6.25 -22.16 -5.49
N ALA A 318 7.55 -22.38 -5.56
CA ALA A 318 8.15 -23.70 -5.62
C ALA A 318 9.31 -23.83 -4.64
N ASP A 319 9.63 -25.07 -4.30
CA ASP A 319 10.87 -25.42 -3.63
C ASP A 319 12.07 -24.94 -4.48
N PRO A 320 12.96 -24.07 -3.97
CA PRO A 320 14.07 -23.55 -4.74
C PRO A 320 15.03 -24.61 -5.29
N ALA A 321 15.18 -25.74 -4.59
CA ALA A 321 16.10 -26.82 -4.93
C ALA A 321 15.46 -27.87 -5.86
N THR A 322 14.22 -28.27 -5.59
CA THR A 322 13.55 -29.34 -6.36
C THR A 322 12.63 -28.82 -7.46
N LYS A 323 12.34 -27.51 -7.47
CA LYS A 323 11.36 -26.84 -8.35
C LYS A 323 9.94 -27.40 -8.26
N LYS A 324 9.65 -28.22 -7.23
CA LYS A 324 8.31 -28.75 -6.99
C LYS A 324 7.36 -27.62 -6.57
N PRO A 325 6.17 -27.51 -7.19
CA PRO A 325 5.16 -26.53 -6.80
C PRO A 325 4.77 -26.69 -5.33
N ILE A 326 4.63 -25.57 -4.65
CA ILE A 326 4.04 -25.44 -3.32
C ILE A 326 2.62 -24.93 -3.55
N LEU A 327 1.62 -25.66 -3.06
CA LEU A 327 0.22 -25.26 -3.21
C LEU A 327 -0.28 -24.59 -1.94
N PRO A 328 -1.22 -23.63 -2.05
CA PRO A 328 -1.82 -23.01 -0.88
C PRO A 328 -2.60 -24.03 -0.03
N GLY A 329 -2.76 -23.72 1.25
CA GLY A 329 -3.54 -24.54 2.18
C GLY A 329 -5.04 -24.48 1.93
N HIS A 330 -5.83 -25.09 2.83
CA HIS A 330 -7.30 -25.07 2.77
C HIS A 330 -7.90 -23.66 2.81
N ASP A 331 -7.18 -22.71 3.43
CA ASP A 331 -7.54 -21.29 3.51
C ASP A 331 -7.07 -20.49 2.30
N LEU A 332 -6.59 -21.18 1.25
CA LEU A 332 -6.09 -20.64 -0.02
C LEU A 332 -4.88 -19.70 0.09
N ARG A 333 -4.30 -19.55 1.29
CA ARG A 333 -3.12 -18.72 1.55
C ARG A 333 -1.86 -19.57 1.50
N LEU A 334 -0.77 -18.98 1.00
CA LEU A 334 0.52 -19.64 0.91
C LEU A 334 1.48 -19.08 1.97
N LYS A 335 2.05 -19.98 2.77
CA LYS A 335 3.09 -19.65 3.77
C LYS A 335 4.39 -20.32 3.37
N LEU A 336 5.47 -19.54 3.35
CA LEU A 336 6.80 -20.01 3.02
C LEU A 336 7.69 -20.02 4.26
N THR A 337 8.42 -21.12 4.42
CA THR A 337 9.57 -21.17 5.32
C THR A 337 10.79 -20.66 4.55
N PRO A 338 11.49 -19.61 5.03
CA PRO A 338 12.66 -19.10 4.36
C PRO A 338 13.75 -20.17 4.29
N ARG A 339 14.32 -20.37 3.09
CA ARG A 339 15.51 -21.20 2.89
C ARG A 339 16.76 -20.33 2.92
N TRP A 340 17.29 -20.15 4.12
CA TRP A 340 18.45 -19.31 4.35
C TRP A 340 19.66 -19.80 3.54
N THR A 341 20.26 -18.87 2.79
CA THR A 341 21.47 -19.06 1.98
C THR A 341 22.64 -18.23 2.51
N GLY A 342 22.35 -17.24 3.34
CA GLY A 342 23.33 -16.43 4.05
C GLY A 342 22.81 -16.00 5.42
N PRO A 343 23.56 -15.15 6.15
CA PRO A 343 23.20 -14.68 7.48
C PRO A 343 21.78 -14.10 7.57
N ASP A 344 21.38 -13.34 6.55
CA ASP A 344 20.09 -12.67 6.45
C ASP A 344 19.45 -12.76 5.06
N THR A 345 19.98 -13.63 4.19
CA THR A 345 19.45 -13.87 2.84
C THR A 345 18.84 -15.27 2.71
N PHE A 346 17.79 -15.38 1.90
CA PHE A 346 17.14 -16.64 1.58
C PHE A 346 16.68 -16.67 0.12
N LYS A 347 16.52 -17.89 -0.42
CA LYS A 347 16.02 -18.09 -1.78
C LYS A 347 14.53 -18.41 -1.84
N ALA A 348 13.90 -17.96 -2.93
CA ALA A 348 12.55 -18.35 -3.33
C ALA A 348 12.53 -18.72 -4.82
N ALA A 349 11.58 -19.56 -5.21
CA ALA A 349 11.34 -19.92 -6.61
C ALA A 349 9.83 -19.89 -6.91
N ALA A 350 9.49 -19.74 -8.18
CA ALA A 350 8.12 -19.76 -8.65
C ALA A 350 8.03 -20.52 -9.99
N VAL A 351 6.87 -21.11 -10.25
CA VAL A 351 6.60 -21.98 -11.42
C VAL A 351 5.17 -21.79 -11.90
N PHE A 352 4.92 -22.15 -13.16
CA PHE A 352 3.56 -22.32 -13.66
C PHE A 352 2.91 -23.59 -13.12
N LEU A 353 1.58 -23.60 -13.10
CA LEU A 353 0.77 -24.78 -12.82
C LEU A 353 0.07 -25.25 -14.10
N ASP A 354 0.06 -26.57 -14.29
CA ASP A 354 -0.63 -27.24 -15.41
C ASP A 354 -2.11 -27.53 -15.11
N SER A 355 -2.59 -27.10 -13.94
CA SER A 355 -3.98 -27.26 -13.53
C SER A 355 -4.45 -26.05 -12.71
N PRO A 356 -5.76 -25.74 -12.73
CA PRO A 356 -6.30 -24.64 -11.94
C PRO A 356 -6.13 -24.91 -10.44
N PRO A 357 -5.77 -23.89 -9.63
CA PRO A 357 -5.71 -24.04 -8.19
C PRO A 357 -7.11 -24.24 -7.59
N ALA A 358 -7.16 -24.64 -6.31
CA ALA A 358 -8.42 -24.85 -5.61
C ALA A 358 -9.34 -23.61 -5.62
N LYS A 359 -10.65 -23.88 -5.74
CA LYS A 359 -11.76 -22.89 -5.82
C LYS A 359 -11.69 -21.92 -7.02
N TYR A 360 -10.88 -22.21 -8.03
CA TYR A 360 -10.98 -21.51 -9.31
C TYR A 360 -12.25 -21.94 -10.07
N PRO A 361 -12.87 -21.04 -10.85
CA PRO A 361 -13.92 -21.42 -11.78
C PRO A 361 -13.44 -22.50 -12.77
N PRO A 362 -14.36 -23.33 -13.31
CA PRO A 362 -14.01 -24.32 -14.32
C PRO A 362 -13.21 -23.70 -15.48
N VAL A 363 -12.15 -24.39 -15.89
CA VAL A 363 -11.33 -24.01 -17.04
C VAL A 363 -11.55 -25.05 -18.14
N GLU A 364 -11.91 -24.57 -19.33
CA GLU A 364 -12.07 -25.43 -20.50
C GLU A 364 -10.72 -25.76 -21.13
N GLY A 365 -10.52 -27.04 -21.48
CA GLY A 365 -9.32 -27.50 -22.17
C GLY A 365 -8.06 -27.57 -21.29
N GLN A 366 -6.91 -27.69 -21.94
CA GLN A 366 -5.62 -27.76 -21.25
C GLN A 366 -5.19 -26.36 -20.77
N VAL A 367 -4.74 -26.29 -19.51
CA VAL A 367 -4.10 -25.09 -18.98
C VAL A 367 -2.75 -24.90 -19.67
N GLY A 368 -2.56 -23.72 -20.26
CA GLY A 368 -1.26 -23.28 -20.75
C GLY A 368 -0.86 -21.96 -20.09
N HIS A 369 0.22 -21.36 -20.57
CA HIS A 369 0.69 -20.06 -20.12
C HIS A 369 1.37 -19.32 -21.26
N ALA A 370 1.55 -18.01 -21.08
CA ALA A 370 2.35 -17.21 -22.00
C ALA A 370 3.84 -17.54 -21.84
N ASP A 371 4.65 -17.24 -22.85
CA ASP A 371 6.10 -17.40 -22.79
C ASP A 371 6.73 -16.48 -21.73
N GLY A 372 7.85 -16.92 -21.16
CA GLY A 372 8.62 -16.16 -20.16
C GLY A 372 8.65 -16.84 -18.78
N PRO A 373 9.53 -16.37 -17.88
CA PRO A 373 9.63 -16.91 -16.53
C PRO A 373 8.56 -16.31 -15.61
N VAL A 374 8.15 -17.06 -14.58
CA VAL A 374 7.42 -16.49 -13.45
C VAL A 374 8.37 -15.63 -12.62
N GLU A 375 8.05 -14.35 -12.47
CA GLU A 375 8.81 -13.39 -11.67
C GLU A 375 8.40 -13.47 -10.19
N ILE A 376 9.28 -13.01 -9.31
CA ILE A 376 8.99 -12.87 -7.88
C ILE A 376 9.19 -11.41 -7.46
N ASN A 377 8.10 -10.78 -7.02
CA ASN A 377 8.09 -9.41 -6.53
C ASN A 377 7.90 -9.36 -5.01
N ILE A 378 8.42 -8.30 -4.39
CA ILE A 378 8.15 -7.98 -2.98
C ILE A 378 6.94 -7.05 -2.96
N TYR A 379 5.85 -7.47 -2.31
CA TYR A 379 4.65 -6.63 -2.19
C TYR A 379 4.45 -6.05 -0.78
N GLY A 380 5.42 -6.27 0.12
CA GLY A 380 5.35 -5.77 1.48
C GLY A 380 6.35 -6.44 2.43
N GLY A 381 6.25 -6.09 3.70
CA GLY A 381 7.09 -6.67 4.76
C GLY A 381 8.54 -6.18 4.75
N GLN A 382 9.38 -6.90 5.49
CA GLN A 382 10.78 -6.56 5.82
C GLN A 382 11.77 -7.18 4.85
N LEU A 383 11.62 -6.92 3.54
CA LEU A 383 12.46 -7.53 2.51
C LEU A 383 13.07 -6.52 1.56
N GLU A 384 14.27 -6.83 1.08
CA GLU A 384 14.86 -6.26 -0.12
C GLU A 384 15.29 -7.35 -1.10
N ARG A 385 15.34 -7.01 -2.38
CA ARG A 385 15.73 -7.91 -3.46
C ARG A 385 17.25 -7.89 -3.62
N VAL A 386 17.88 -9.07 -3.63
CA VAL A 386 19.32 -9.25 -3.88
C VAL A 386 19.56 -9.72 -5.31
N SER A 387 18.77 -10.69 -5.78
CA SER A 387 18.76 -11.19 -7.15
C SER A 387 17.31 -11.51 -7.57
N ALA A 388 17.10 -12.12 -8.74
CA ALA A 388 15.78 -12.58 -9.16
C ALA A 388 15.18 -13.64 -8.22
N ASP A 389 16.01 -14.47 -7.58
CA ASP A 389 15.60 -15.60 -6.73
C ASP A 389 16.07 -15.49 -5.26
N GLU A 390 16.80 -14.44 -4.90
CA GLU A 390 17.36 -14.23 -3.56
C GLU A 390 16.90 -12.90 -2.95
N PHE A 391 16.49 -12.98 -1.68
CA PHE A 391 15.90 -11.90 -0.91
C PHE A 391 16.63 -11.76 0.41
N ARG A 392 16.67 -10.54 0.94
CA ARG A 392 17.31 -10.24 2.22
C ARG A 392 16.31 -9.60 3.18
N VAL A 393 16.47 -9.88 4.47
CA VAL A 393 15.77 -9.14 5.53
C VAL A 393 16.23 -7.67 5.57
N LYS A 394 15.28 -6.74 5.39
CA LYS A 394 15.49 -5.29 5.51
C LYS A 394 14.50 -4.72 6.50
N LEU A 395 14.99 -4.18 7.61
CA LEU A 395 14.13 -3.61 8.65
C LEU A 395 13.67 -2.19 8.30
N ASP A 396 12.38 -1.95 8.47
CA ASP A 396 11.68 -0.69 8.27
C ASP A 396 10.53 -0.61 9.30
N PRO A 397 10.54 0.37 10.21
CA PRO A 397 9.53 0.49 11.27
C PRO A 397 8.12 0.78 10.74
N ARG A 398 8.00 1.13 9.46
CA ARG A 398 6.74 1.41 8.77
C ARG A 398 6.14 0.16 8.10
N ARG A 399 6.78 -1.01 8.23
CA ARG A 399 6.36 -2.27 7.58
C ARG A 399 6.11 -3.38 8.59
N ARG A 400 5.21 -4.30 8.26
CA ARG A 400 4.90 -5.45 9.13
C ARG A 400 6.09 -6.38 9.23
N MET A 401 6.28 -7.00 10.39
CA MET A 401 7.36 -7.94 10.64
C MET A 401 7.05 -9.32 10.04
N GLU A 402 7.14 -9.40 8.72
CA GLU A 402 7.00 -10.59 7.90
C GLU A 402 7.69 -10.34 6.55
N GLY A 403 7.81 -11.36 5.69
CA GLY A 403 8.16 -11.16 4.29
C GLY A 403 6.93 -11.39 3.41
N ASN A 404 6.72 -10.55 2.39
CA ASN A 404 5.58 -10.70 1.49
C ASN A 404 6.08 -10.77 0.04
N LEU A 405 5.93 -11.94 -0.57
CA LEU A 405 6.39 -12.21 -1.94
C LEU A 405 5.20 -12.55 -2.85
N LEU A 406 5.28 -12.10 -4.09
CA LEU A 406 4.29 -12.34 -5.14
C LEU A 406 4.94 -13.10 -6.28
N ALA A 407 4.54 -14.34 -6.51
CA ALA A 407 4.84 -15.03 -7.77
C ALA A 407 3.92 -14.45 -8.85
N VAL A 408 4.46 -13.97 -9.96
CA VAL A 408 3.69 -13.22 -10.95
C VAL A 408 4.13 -13.52 -12.38
N HIS A 409 3.15 -13.57 -13.28
CA HIS A 409 3.38 -13.52 -14.72
C HIS A 409 2.43 -12.49 -15.36
N ARG A 410 2.98 -11.59 -16.18
CA ARG A 410 2.21 -10.48 -16.77
C ARG A 410 1.22 -10.95 -17.84
N GLY A 411 1.44 -12.12 -18.42
CA GLY A 411 0.70 -12.62 -19.56
C GLY A 411 1.00 -11.86 -20.84
N ASP A 412 0.13 -12.03 -21.82
CA ASP A 412 0.29 -11.50 -23.18
C ASP A 412 -1.08 -11.24 -23.81
N ALA A 413 -1.15 -11.14 -25.14
CA ALA A 413 -2.41 -10.94 -25.86
C ALA A 413 -3.39 -12.12 -25.72
N THR A 414 -2.90 -13.32 -25.41
CA THR A 414 -3.65 -14.57 -25.31
C THR A 414 -4.01 -14.91 -23.86
N TYR A 415 -3.05 -14.78 -22.95
CA TYR A 415 -3.16 -15.14 -21.55
C TYR A 415 -3.24 -13.91 -20.66
N ARG A 416 -4.17 -13.90 -19.69
CA ARG A 416 -4.28 -12.81 -18.71
C ARG A 416 -3.15 -12.87 -17.68
N TYR A 417 -2.93 -11.76 -17.00
CA TYR A 417 -2.11 -11.68 -15.79
C TYR A 417 -2.43 -12.82 -14.80
N ALA A 418 -1.42 -13.30 -14.07
CA ALA A 418 -1.60 -14.28 -13.01
C ALA A 418 -0.65 -14.01 -11.84
N GLU A 419 -1.16 -14.15 -10.62
CA GLU A 419 -0.35 -14.01 -9.42
C GLU A 419 -0.72 -15.00 -8.33
N GLN A 420 0.24 -15.26 -7.43
CA GLN A 420 0.03 -15.99 -6.18
C GLN A 420 0.85 -15.30 -5.10
N ALA A 421 0.17 -14.75 -4.09
CA ALA A 421 0.83 -14.14 -2.94
C ALA A 421 1.28 -15.20 -1.93
N ALA A 422 2.39 -14.93 -1.25
CA ALA A 422 2.88 -15.73 -0.14
C ALA A 422 3.45 -14.88 0.99
N ILE A 423 3.24 -15.36 2.22
CA ILE A 423 3.84 -14.80 3.43
C ILE A 423 5.05 -15.67 3.80
N VAL A 424 6.23 -15.05 3.85
CA VAL A 424 7.45 -15.64 4.38
C VAL A 424 7.52 -15.33 5.88
N SER A 425 7.65 -16.37 6.71
CA SER A 425 7.79 -16.20 8.16
C SER A 425 9.19 -15.70 8.50
N ILE A 426 9.33 -14.38 8.71
CA ILE A 426 10.60 -13.75 9.11
C ILE A 426 10.55 -13.48 10.63
N PRO A 427 11.42 -14.11 11.43
CA PRO A 427 11.52 -13.81 12.86
C PRO A 427 11.87 -12.34 13.09
N ARG A 428 11.25 -11.71 14.10
CA ARG A 428 11.61 -10.33 14.48
C ARG A 428 13.06 -10.22 14.97
N LYS A 429 13.49 -11.21 15.74
CA LYS A 429 14.86 -11.37 16.24
C LYS A 429 15.26 -12.82 16.09
N LEU A 430 16.53 -13.04 15.75
CA LEU A 430 17.19 -14.32 15.89
C LEU A 430 17.69 -14.44 17.33
N THR A 431 17.36 -15.55 18.00
CA THR A 431 17.73 -15.80 19.41
C THR A 431 18.72 -16.95 19.58
N ALA A 432 19.05 -17.66 18.50
CA ALA A 432 20.04 -18.73 18.51
C ALA A 432 21.44 -18.18 18.21
N GLY A 433 22.47 -18.83 18.74
CA GLY A 433 23.87 -18.47 18.51
C GLY A 433 24.43 -17.46 19.51
N LYS A 434 25.59 -16.87 19.19
CA LYS A 434 26.25 -15.88 20.07
C LYS A 434 25.52 -14.53 20.02
N PRO A 435 25.36 -13.82 21.15
CA PRO A 435 24.92 -12.43 21.14
C PRO A 435 25.97 -11.54 20.48
N GLN A 436 25.55 -10.35 20.05
CA GLN A 436 26.42 -9.35 19.42
C GLN A 436 25.96 -7.94 19.77
N THR A 437 26.86 -6.98 19.62
CA THR A 437 26.61 -5.55 19.88
C THR A 437 27.03 -4.69 18.69
N ILE A 438 26.37 -3.54 18.53
CA ILE A 438 26.70 -2.55 17.49
C ILE A 438 27.42 -1.38 18.15
N ALA A 439 28.59 -1.03 17.62
CA ALA A 439 29.22 0.26 17.86
C ALA A 439 28.85 1.20 16.72
N PHE A 440 28.16 2.31 17.02
CA PHE A 440 27.76 3.29 16.02
C PHE A 440 28.38 4.67 16.38
N PRO A 441 29.51 5.05 15.77
CA PRO A 441 30.09 6.39 15.94
C PRO A 441 29.12 7.47 15.45
N PRO A 442 29.11 8.67 16.06
CA PRO A 442 28.25 9.77 15.63
C PRO A 442 28.37 10.03 14.13
N ALA A 443 27.25 9.99 13.41
CA ALA A 443 27.18 10.49 12.05
C ALA A 443 27.52 11.98 12.06
N GLY A 444 28.42 12.41 11.18
CA GLY A 444 28.86 13.81 11.09
C GLY A 444 27.69 14.78 10.87
N PRO A 445 27.89 16.09 11.12
CA PRO A 445 26.82 17.07 10.97
C PRO A 445 26.28 17.04 9.53
N LEU A 446 24.96 16.95 9.41
CA LEU A 446 24.28 17.07 8.12
C LEU A 446 24.02 18.54 7.83
N ARG A 447 24.22 18.94 6.58
CA ARG A 447 23.95 20.29 6.08
C ARG A 447 23.01 20.22 4.91
N LEU A 448 22.12 21.21 4.81
CA LEU A 448 21.28 21.37 3.64
C LEU A 448 22.15 21.59 2.38
N GLY A 449 21.88 20.83 1.33
CA GLY A 449 22.69 20.84 0.10
C GLY A 449 24.10 20.25 0.25
N GLY A 450 24.43 19.65 1.39
CA GLY A 450 25.69 18.94 1.61
C GLY A 450 25.77 17.62 0.82
N GLY A 451 26.98 17.08 0.73
CA GLY A 451 27.21 15.74 0.21
C GLY A 451 26.69 14.64 1.13
N ALA A 452 26.70 13.40 0.66
CA ALA A 452 26.35 12.25 1.48
C ALA A 452 27.40 12.03 2.59
N VAL A 453 26.95 11.56 3.75
CA VAL A 453 27.79 11.27 4.92
C VAL A 453 27.96 9.76 5.05
N LYS A 454 29.20 9.30 5.11
CA LYS A 454 29.54 7.90 5.32
C LYS A 454 29.22 7.47 6.76
N LEU A 455 28.52 6.34 6.89
CA LEU A 455 28.20 5.71 8.17
C LEU A 455 29.17 4.57 8.44
N ALA A 456 29.67 4.50 9.68
CA ALA A 456 30.76 3.59 10.05
C ALA A 456 30.40 2.72 11.28
N ALA A 457 29.14 2.31 11.41
CA ALA A 457 28.75 1.37 12.45
C ALA A 457 29.33 -0.02 12.18
N THR A 458 29.75 -0.69 13.25
CA THR A 458 30.36 -2.02 13.21
C THR A 458 29.68 -2.95 14.20
N SER A 459 29.64 -4.25 13.89
CA SER A 459 29.24 -5.29 14.84
C SER A 459 30.46 -6.04 15.36
N ASP A 460 30.46 -6.39 16.65
CA ASP A 460 31.51 -7.24 17.26
C ASP A 460 31.52 -8.67 16.71
N SER A 461 30.47 -9.11 16.03
CA SER A 461 30.42 -10.39 15.29
C SER A 461 31.08 -10.32 13.90
N GLY A 462 31.41 -9.12 13.42
CA GLY A 462 31.90 -8.89 12.06
C GLY A 462 30.83 -8.92 10.97
N LEU A 463 29.55 -9.15 11.31
CA LEU A 463 28.46 -9.13 10.33
C LEU A 463 28.18 -7.68 9.83
N PRO A 464 27.79 -7.49 8.55
CA PRO A 464 27.58 -6.16 7.96
C PRO A 464 26.40 -5.40 8.57
N VAL A 465 26.67 -4.28 9.24
CA VAL A 465 25.61 -3.41 9.82
C VAL A 465 24.86 -2.68 8.72
N ARG A 466 23.54 -2.56 8.88
CA ARG A 466 22.64 -1.84 7.96
C ARG A 466 21.92 -0.72 8.67
N TYR A 467 21.30 0.15 7.88
CA TYR A 467 20.67 1.35 8.39
C TYR A 467 19.27 1.55 7.81
N TYR A 468 18.43 2.24 8.56
CA TYR A 468 17.23 2.88 8.04
C TYR A 468 17.05 4.25 8.69
N VAL A 469 16.44 5.17 7.94
CA VAL A 469 15.94 6.43 8.49
C VAL A 469 14.56 6.13 9.06
N GLU A 470 14.41 6.29 10.37
CA GLU A 470 13.09 6.17 11.00
C GLU A 470 12.24 7.41 10.67
N SER A 471 12.82 8.60 10.79
CA SER A 471 12.16 9.85 10.42
C SER A 471 13.17 10.93 10.05
N GLY A 472 12.71 11.92 9.30
CA GLY A 472 13.50 13.06 8.85
C GLY A 472 13.78 13.03 7.35
N PRO A 473 14.15 14.19 6.77
CA PRO A 473 14.36 14.37 5.33
C PRO A 473 15.70 13.76 4.89
N ALA A 474 15.82 12.42 4.97
CA ALA A 474 17.03 11.71 4.60
C ALA A 474 16.76 10.31 4.04
N GLN A 475 17.73 9.80 3.28
CA GLN A 475 17.73 8.48 2.69
C GLN A 475 19.08 7.78 2.92
N ILE A 476 19.05 6.45 3.00
CA ILE A 476 20.23 5.58 2.98
C ILE A 476 20.44 5.01 1.58
N ASP A 477 21.67 5.11 1.09
CA ASP A 477 22.18 4.36 -0.05
C ASP A 477 23.43 3.59 0.39
N GLY A 478 23.30 2.26 0.53
CA GLY A 478 24.34 1.43 1.15
C GLY A 478 24.65 1.85 2.59
N ASP A 479 25.82 2.46 2.78
CA ASP A 479 26.32 3.00 4.04
C ASP A 479 26.47 4.54 3.99
N GLU A 480 25.83 5.20 3.03
CA GLU A 480 25.80 6.65 2.90
C GLU A 480 24.43 7.22 3.27
N LEU A 481 24.44 8.26 4.10
CA LEU A 481 23.27 9.03 4.49
C LEU A 481 23.22 10.34 3.70
N LYS A 482 22.11 10.59 3.01
CA LYS A 482 21.91 11.81 2.21
C LYS A 482 20.64 12.54 2.62
N VAL A 483 20.73 13.86 2.79
CA VAL A 483 19.57 14.73 3.00
C VAL A 483 18.76 14.82 1.70
N VAL A 484 17.47 14.54 1.78
CA VAL A 484 16.52 14.55 0.64
C VAL A 484 15.16 15.08 1.10
N ASP A 485 14.34 15.57 0.18
CA ASP A 485 12.93 15.89 0.45
C ASP A 485 12.68 16.90 1.59
N VAL A 486 13.60 17.84 1.83
CA VAL A 486 13.40 18.92 2.82
C VAL A 486 12.24 19.82 2.38
N PRO A 487 11.16 19.97 3.18
CA PRO A 487 10.00 20.76 2.78
C PRO A 487 10.31 22.26 2.71
N ALA A 488 9.72 22.96 1.73
CA ALA A 488 9.96 24.38 1.49
C ALA A 488 9.66 25.28 2.71
N LYS A 489 8.70 24.91 3.56
CA LYS A 489 8.33 25.61 4.79
C LYS A 489 8.78 24.91 6.06
N ALA A 490 9.79 24.03 5.97
CA ALA A 490 10.32 23.34 7.13
C ALA A 490 10.76 24.34 8.23
N LYS A 491 10.39 24.02 9.48
CA LYS A 491 10.95 24.67 10.66
C LYS A 491 12.31 24.03 10.97
N PHE A 492 13.33 24.87 11.11
CA PHE A 492 14.66 24.46 11.55
C PHE A 492 14.85 24.78 13.04
N PRO A 493 15.65 23.98 13.78
CA PRO A 493 16.34 22.78 13.32
C PRO A 493 15.38 21.61 13.01
N MET A 494 15.71 20.81 11.99
CA MET A 494 15.00 19.56 11.70
C MET A 494 15.73 18.38 12.36
N LYS A 495 14.98 17.35 12.76
CA LYS A 495 15.53 16.14 13.37
C LYS A 495 15.53 15.00 12.35
N ILE A 496 16.66 14.32 12.23
CA ILE A 496 16.78 13.06 11.49
C ILE A 496 17.08 11.96 12.51
N THR A 497 16.22 10.95 12.54
CA THR A 497 16.42 9.78 13.39
C THR A 497 16.90 8.61 12.55
N LEU A 498 18.15 8.21 12.80
CA LEU A 498 18.84 7.14 12.10
C LEU A 498 18.99 5.94 13.03
N VAL A 499 18.77 4.73 12.50
CA VAL A 499 18.96 3.49 13.26
C VAL A 499 19.92 2.58 12.52
N ALA A 500 20.97 2.14 13.23
CA ALA A 500 21.84 1.05 12.81
C ALA A 500 21.32 -0.27 13.37
N TYR A 501 21.22 -1.30 12.52
CA TYR A 501 20.74 -2.62 12.91
C TYR A 501 21.60 -3.74 12.32
N GLN A 502 21.59 -4.87 13.01
CA GLN A 502 22.22 -6.11 12.58
C GLN A 502 21.28 -7.28 12.90
N TYR A 503 20.79 -7.96 11.86
CA TYR A 503 19.79 -9.01 12.01
C TYR A 503 20.34 -10.30 12.63
N GLY A 504 21.63 -10.57 12.47
CA GLY A 504 22.25 -11.82 12.93
C GLY A 504 22.49 -12.79 11.78
N SER A 505 22.76 -14.06 12.13
CA SER A 505 23.00 -15.12 11.16
C SER A 505 22.04 -16.28 11.38
N ALA A 506 21.21 -16.53 10.37
CA ALA A 506 20.32 -17.68 10.29
C ALA A 506 21.02 -18.95 9.76
N VAL A 507 22.31 -18.85 9.43
CA VAL A 507 23.18 -19.96 9.01
C VAL A 507 24.41 -20.03 9.93
N GLU A 508 25.10 -21.18 9.96
CA GLU A 508 26.29 -21.32 10.79
C GLU A 508 27.46 -20.43 10.32
N PRO A 509 28.22 -19.78 11.24
CA PRO A 509 27.98 -19.75 12.68
C PRO A 509 26.74 -18.91 13.03
N LEU A 510 25.84 -19.47 13.84
CA LEU A 510 24.63 -18.75 14.27
C LEU A 510 24.99 -17.53 15.14
N VAL A 511 24.30 -16.42 14.89
CA VAL A 511 24.46 -15.16 15.63
C VAL A 511 23.08 -14.56 15.90
N GLN A 512 22.83 -14.16 17.14
CA GLN A 512 21.57 -13.52 17.54
C GLN A 512 21.42 -12.13 16.93
N SER A 513 20.22 -11.58 16.82
CA SER A 513 20.05 -10.17 16.42
C SER A 513 20.65 -9.22 17.46
N ALA A 514 21.32 -8.17 17.01
CA ALA A 514 21.78 -7.10 17.90
C ALA A 514 20.60 -6.22 18.34
N GLU A 515 20.71 -5.56 19.50
CA GLU A 515 19.85 -4.42 19.80
C GLU A 515 20.19 -3.25 18.84
N PRO A 516 19.21 -2.67 18.14
CA PRO A 516 19.46 -1.55 17.24
C PRO A 516 19.98 -0.32 17.99
N VAL A 517 20.91 0.42 17.40
CA VAL A 517 21.47 1.65 17.97
C VAL A 517 20.92 2.85 17.22
N ARG A 518 20.23 3.74 17.96
CA ARG A 518 19.67 4.99 17.44
C ARG A 518 20.66 6.12 17.57
N GLN A 519 20.70 6.96 16.53
CA GLN A 519 21.29 8.30 16.60
C GLN A 519 20.28 9.35 16.13
N GLU A 520 20.35 10.51 16.75
CA GLU A 520 19.60 11.69 16.33
C GLU A 520 20.59 12.70 15.77
N ILE A 521 20.33 13.13 14.54
CA ILE A 521 21.14 14.10 13.84
C ILE A 521 20.29 15.35 13.65
N VAL A 522 20.86 16.49 14.04
CA VAL A 522 20.23 17.78 13.81
C VAL A 522 20.62 18.27 12.42
N LEU A 523 19.63 18.53 11.59
CA LEU A 523 19.79 19.22 10.32
C LEU A 523 19.55 20.71 10.55
N GLU A 524 20.64 21.47 10.45
CA GLU A 524 20.61 22.93 10.45
C GLU A 524 20.34 23.48 9.05
N ARG A 525 19.98 24.77 8.99
CA ARG A 525 19.64 25.46 7.74
C ARG A 525 20.81 25.57 6.76
#